data_AF-A0A238YWV3-F1
#
_entry.id   AF-A0A238YWV3-F1
#
_cell.length_a   1.000
_cell.length_b   1.000
_cell.length_c   1.000
_cell.angle_alpha   90.00
_cell.angle_beta   90.00
_cell.angle_gamma   90.00
#
_symmetry.space_group_name_H-M   'P 1'
#
loop_
_entity.id
_entity.type
_entity.pdbx_description
1 polymer ?
#
loop_
_entity_poly.entity_id
_entity_poly.type
_entity_poly.pdbx_seq_one_letter_code
_entity_poly.pdbx_strand_id
1 'polypeptide(L)'
;MLILEKVLFLALKAFHPWEIIIKFSDAEATLYIENKMVIAAEYKENETSLKDFEAFKKIVEKRMEIEKLDIIPLSKSVENRMSCDVHCVMKILEEAEISKPKEKSWIEEFLLNLLSLDTNWIVNLHGTTFKGKLYLYNRKYVDAYFVDKISKKTLTGKEAFERLVENREQIKSTELQPLKEKPQEKFSINFIELLNILK
;
A
#
# COMPACT_ATOMS: atom_id res chain seq x y z
N MET A 1 -5.69 9.02 0.15
CA MET A 1 -4.46 8.71 0.89
C MET A 1 -4.61 9.17 2.33
N LEU A 2 -4.97 8.23 3.19
CA LEU A 2 -5.21 8.48 4.60
C LEU A 2 -3.86 8.75 5.29
N ILE A 3 -3.92 9.34 6.48
CA ILE A 3 -2.74 9.85 7.18
C ILE A 3 -1.82 8.70 7.60
N LEU A 4 -2.36 7.53 7.94
CA LEU A 4 -1.59 6.39 8.42
C LEU A 4 -0.66 5.79 7.36
N GLU A 5 -1.14 5.55 6.14
CA GLU A 5 -0.33 4.92 5.08
C GLU A 5 0.87 5.79 4.73
N LYS A 6 0.67 7.10 4.58
CA LYS A 6 1.76 8.05 4.30
C LYS A 6 2.86 7.93 5.34
N VAL A 7 2.46 7.95 6.60
CA VAL A 7 3.40 7.93 7.71
C VAL A 7 4.13 6.60 7.80
N LEU A 8 3.41 5.47 7.71
CA LEU A 8 4.00 4.14 7.71
C LEU A 8 5.03 3.99 6.60
N PHE A 9 4.69 4.37 5.36
CA PHE A 9 5.62 4.26 4.24
C PHE A 9 6.84 5.17 4.39
N LEU A 10 6.69 6.37 4.95
CA LEU A 10 7.81 7.26 5.23
C LEU A 10 8.71 6.69 6.33
N ALA A 11 8.13 6.23 7.43
CA ALA A 11 8.87 5.70 8.57
C ALA A 11 9.60 4.40 8.22
N LEU A 12 8.99 3.52 7.42
CA LEU A 12 9.64 2.29 6.92
C LEU A 12 10.77 2.57 5.91
N LYS A 13 10.79 3.75 5.29
CA LYS A 13 11.89 4.15 4.39
C LYS A 13 13.04 4.81 5.11
N ALA A 14 12.75 5.50 6.21
CA ALA A 14 13.76 6.16 7.01
C ALA A 14 14.68 5.13 7.70
N PHE A 15 15.96 5.46 7.82
CA PHE A 15 16.94 4.63 8.54
C PHE A 15 16.88 4.83 10.07
N HIS A 16 16.15 5.85 10.55
CA HIS A 16 15.98 6.09 11.97
C HIS A 16 14.83 5.27 12.54
N PRO A 17 14.95 4.78 13.79
CA PRO A 17 13.84 4.13 14.46
C PRO A 17 12.80 5.18 14.92
N TRP A 18 11.53 4.84 14.78
CA TRP A 18 10.39 5.73 15.03
C TRP A 18 9.39 5.09 15.97
N GLU A 19 8.77 5.93 16.78
CA GLU A 19 7.54 5.65 17.50
C GLU A 19 6.44 6.49 16.87
N ILE A 20 5.38 5.84 16.41
CA ILE A 20 4.20 6.48 15.83
C ILE A 20 3.06 6.31 16.82
N ILE A 21 2.62 7.41 17.40
CA ILE A 21 1.51 7.46 18.37
C ILE A 21 0.25 7.85 17.61
N ILE A 22 -0.81 7.06 17.77
CA ILE A 22 -2.07 7.18 17.04
C ILE A 22 -3.19 7.31 18.07
N LYS A 23 -4.00 8.37 17.96
CA LYS A 23 -5.18 8.57 18.80
C LYS A 23 -6.46 8.40 17.99
N PHE A 24 -7.38 7.66 18.57
CA PHE A 24 -8.77 7.52 18.17
C PHE A 24 -9.65 8.17 19.24
N SER A 25 -10.95 8.31 18.97
CA SER A 25 -11.91 8.87 19.95
C SER A 25 -12.03 8.06 21.24
N ASP A 26 -11.77 6.75 21.18
CA ASP A 26 -12.00 5.77 22.25
C ASP A 26 -10.77 4.90 22.57
N ALA A 27 -9.66 5.11 21.85
CA ALA A 27 -8.50 4.24 21.91
C ALA A 27 -7.20 4.99 21.64
N GLU A 28 -6.10 4.42 22.11
CA GLU A 28 -4.74 4.85 21.77
C GLU A 28 -3.95 3.67 21.22
N ALA A 29 -3.08 3.96 20.28
CA ALA A 29 -2.22 2.95 19.68
C ALA A 29 -0.82 3.48 19.41
N THR A 30 0.14 2.56 19.41
CA THR A 30 1.53 2.86 19.13
C THR A 30 2.09 1.85 18.15
N LEU A 31 2.80 2.33 17.12
CA LEU A 31 3.61 1.52 16.23
C LEU A 31 5.07 1.84 16.43
N TYR A 32 5.89 0.82 16.57
CA TYR A 32 7.33 0.95 16.72
C TYR A 32 7.98 0.46 15.44
N ILE A 33 8.79 1.32 14.82
CA ILE A 33 9.46 1.05 13.55
C ILE A 33 10.96 1.11 13.78
N GLU A 34 11.67 0.07 13.36
CA GLU A 34 13.12 0.00 13.39
C GLU A 34 13.60 -0.85 12.23
N ASN A 35 14.78 -0.53 11.67
CA ASN A 35 15.37 -1.28 10.56
C ASN A 35 14.40 -1.51 9.38
N LYS A 36 13.61 -0.47 9.03
CA LYS A 36 12.64 -0.50 7.93
C LYS A 36 11.49 -1.51 8.12
N MET A 37 11.20 -1.87 9.36
CA MET A 37 10.14 -2.81 9.73
C MET A 37 9.31 -2.26 10.91
N VAL A 38 8.02 -2.57 10.94
CA VAL A 38 7.25 -2.49 12.19
C VAL A 38 7.70 -3.64 13.07
N ILE A 39 8.29 -3.33 14.23
CA ILE A 39 8.88 -4.28 15.16
C ILE A 39 7.97 -4.62 16.34
N ALA A 40 7.00 -3.76 16.63
CA ALA A 40 5.97 -3.95 17.63
C ALA A 40 4.78 -3.02 17.34
N ALA A 41 3.61 -3.41 17.81
CA ALA A 41 2.41 -2.60 17.77
C ALA A 41 1.59 -2.79 19.04
N GLU A 42 0.93 -1.75 19.50
CA GLU A 42 0.10 -1.77 20.70
C GLU A 42 -1.18 -1.01 20.40
N TYR A 43 -2.32 -1.56 20.79
CA TYR A 43 -3.63 -0.92 20.66
C TYR A 43 -4.38 -1.10 21.97
N LYS A 44 -4.83 -0.01 22.56
CA LYS A 44 -5.50 0.02 23.87
C LYS A 44 -6.84 0.74 23.75
N GLU A 45 -7.90 0.03 24.10
CA GLU A 45 -9.28 0.50 24.07
C GLU A 45 -9.97 0.03 25.35
N ASN A 46 -10.34 0.97 26.22
CA ASN A 46 -10.86 0.68 27.57
C ASN A 46 -9.90 -0.25 28.37
N GLU A 47 -10.42 -1.39 28.84
CA GLU A 47 -9.65 -2.44 29.55
C GLU A 47 -8.99 -3.46 28.61
N THR A 48 -9.26 -3.38 27.30
CA THR A 48 -8.71 -4.31 26.32
C THR A 48 -7.40 -3.78 25.75
N SER A 49 -6.37 -4.62 25.74
CA SER A 49 -5.10 -4.34 25.07
C SER A 49 -4.78 -5.42 24.05
N LEU A 50 -4.59 -5.04 22.79
CA LEU A 50 -4.03 -5.88 21.74
C LEU A 50 -2.56 -5.58 21.56
N LYS A 51 -1.81 -6.56 21.07
CA LYS A 51 -0.37 -6.43 20.77
C LYS A 51 -0.03 -6.96 19.38
N ASP A 52 1.08 -6.45 18.88
CA ASP A 52 1.80 -6.91 17.69
C ASP A 52 0.87 -7.02 16.46
N PHE A 53 0.84 -8.14 15.75
CA PHE A 53 0.02 -8.25 14.53
C PHE A 53 -1.48 -8.00 14.76
N GLU A 54 -2.03 -8.40 15.90
CA GLU A 54 -3.44 -8.15 16.22
C GLU A 54 -3.70 -6.65 16.42
N ALA A 55 -2.83 -5.98 17.17
CA ALA A 55 -2.88 -4.53 17.31
C ALA A 55 -2.73 -3.84 15.95
N PHE A 56 -1.75 -4.25 15.15
CA PHE A 56 -1.48 -3.61 13.86
C PHE A 56 -2.66 -3.75 12.90
N LYS A 57 -3.26 -4.94 12.81
CA LYS A 57 -4.49 -5.14 12.02
C LYS A 57 -5.63 -4.26 12.51
N LYS A 58 -5.86 -4.18 13.83
CA LYS A 58 -6.90 -3.32 14.41
C LYS A 58 -6.68 -1.83 14.10
N ILE A 59 -5.45 -1.36 14.23
CA ILE A 59 -5.04 0.01 13.89
C ILE A 59 -5.35 0.30 12.43
N VAL A 60 -4.95 -0.61 11.53
CA VAL A 60 -5.24 -0.49 10.11
C VAL A 60 -6.75 -0.48 9.88
N GLU A 61 -7.53 -1.37 10.48
CA GLU A 61 -8.99 -1.40 10.33
C GLU A 61 -9.69 -0.09 10.76
N LYS A 62 -9.23 0.54 11.85
CA LYS A 62 -9.77 1.81 12.36
C LYS A 62 -9.10 3.04 11.74
N ARG A 63 -8.22 2.90 10.75
CA ARG A 63 -7.40 4.02 10.20
C ARG A 63 -8.17 5.25 9.71
N MET A 64 -9.46 5.12 9.45
CA MET A 64 -10.36 6.23 9.10
C MET A 64 -10.82 7.08 10.27
N GLU A 65 -10.74 6.53 11.46
CA GLU A 65 -11.20 7.10 12.72
C GLU A 65 -10.03 7.75 13.48
N ILE A 66 -8.86 7.85 12.85
CA ILE A 66 -7.67 8.49 13.44
C ILE A 66 -7.94 9.98 13.57
N GLU A 67 -7.96 10.47 14.81
CA GLU A 67 -8.09 11.89 15.13
C GLU A 67 -6.74 12.59 15.13
N LYS A 68 -5.69 11.89 15.59
CA LYS A 68 -4.34 12.44 15.68
C LYS A 68 -3.29 11.36 15.43
N LEU A 69 -2.21 11.77 14.79
CA LEU A 69 -1.04 10.93 14.59
C LEU A 69 0.23 11.77 14.81
N ASP A 70 1.08 11.34 15.75
CA ASP A 70 2.38 11.93 16.04
C ASP A 70 3.50 10.95 15.70
N ILE A 71 4.62 11.47 15.19
CA ILE A 71 5.82 10.67 14.87
C ILE A 71 6.98 11.25 15.66
N ILE A 72 7.62 10.43 16.48
CA ILE A 72 8.76 10.85 17.29
C ILE A 72 9.91 9.84 17.15
N PRO A 73 11.18 10.29 17.25
CA PRO A 73 12.30 9.37 17.27
C PRO A 73 12.18 8.37 18.42
N LEU A 74 12.45 7.10 18.15
CA LEU A 74 12.42 6.07 19.17
C LEU A 74 13.56 6.29 20.17
N SER A 75 13.22 6.65 21.40
CA SER A 75 14.19 6.99 22.46
C SER A 75 14.54 5.82 23.38
N LYS A 76 13.72 4.77 23.38
CA LYS A 76 13.88 3.58 24.22
C LYS A 76 13.97 2.34 23.35
N SER A 77 14.82 1.40 23.75
CA SER A 77 14.84 0.08 23.12
C SER A 77 13.48 -0.60 23.30
N VAL A 78 12.91 -1.05 22.19
CA VAL A 78 11.67 -1.84 22.19
C VAL A 78 12.03 -3.25 21.70
N GLU A 79 11.50 -4.26 22.39
CA GLU A 79 11.69 -5.64 21.96
C GLU A 79 11.04 -5.86 20.59
N ASN A 80 11.78 -6.48 19.67
CA ASN A 80 11.24 -6.90 18.38
C ASN A 80 10.34 -8.12 18.59
N ARG A 81 9.02 -7.90 18.54
CA ARG A 81 7.97 -8.91 18.73
C ARG A 81 7.21 -9.24 17.45
N MET A 82 7.42 -8.46 16.39
CA MET A 82 6.90 -8.72 15.05
C MET A 82 7.88 -8.27 13.98
N SER A 83 7.78 -8.82 12.79
CA SER A 83 8.59 -8.39 11.64
C SER A 83 7.66 -8.13 10.46
N CYS A 84 7.25 -6.87 10.33
CA CYS A 84 6.39 -6.43 9.25
C CYS A 84 7.10 -5.35 8.43
N ASP A 85 7.70 -5.77 7.33
CA ASP A 85 8.30 -4.90 6.34
C ASP A 85 7.23 -4.20 5.47
N VAL A 86 7.67 -3.44 4.47
CA VAL A 86 6.77 -2.73 3.56
C VAL A 86 5.80 -3.67 2.84
N HIS A 87 6.23 -4.89 2.48
CA HIS A 87 5.38 -5.86 1.80
C HIS A 87 4.27 -6.36 2.73
N CYS A 88 4.64 -6.69 3.97
CA CYS A 88 3.69 -7.07 5.01
C CYS A 88 2.66 -5.96 5.29
N VAL A 89 3.10 -4.69 5.41
CA VAL A 89 2.18 -3.55 5.61
C VAL A 89 1.20 -3.41 4.44
N MET A 90 1.68 -3.51 3.21
CA MET A 90 0.82 -3.47 2.02
C MET A 90 -0.23 -4.56 2.02
N LYS A 91 0.15 -5.80 2.37
CA LYS A 91 -0.77 -6.93 2.44
C LYS A 91 -1.88 -6.69 3.48
N ILE A 92 -1.53 -6.17 4.65
CA ILE A 92 -2.52 -5.87 5.71
C ILE A 92 -3.47 -4.74 5.28
N LEU A 93 -2.97 -3.73 4.58
CA LEU A 93 -3.81 -2.67 4.01
C LEU A 93 -4.78 -3.21 2.96
N GLU A 94 -4.31 -4.10 2.07
CA GLU A 94 -5.16 -4.76 1.06
C GLU A 94 -6.25 -5.62 1.72
N GLU A 95 -5.89 -6.45 2.72
CA GLU A 95 -6.84 -7.25 3.51
C GLU A 95 -7.93 -6.37 4.17
N ALA A 96 -7.55 -5.22 4.72
CA ALA A 96 -8.46 -4.30 5.38
C ALA A 96 -9.34 -3.47 4.43
N GLU A 97 -8.90 -3.24 3.19
CA GLU A 97 -9.74 -2.62 2.15
C GLU A 97 -10.76 -3.63 1.59
N ILE A 98 -10.39 -4.92 1.44
CA ILE A 98 -11.35 -5.98 1.03
C ILE A 98 -12.51 -6.09 2.02
N SER A 99 -12.26 -5.93 3.32
CA SER A 99 -13.27 -6.05 4.37
C SER A 99 -14.14 -4.80 4.56
N LYS A 100 -13.65 -3.61 4.17
CA LYS A 100 -14.37 -2.32 4.27
C LYS A 100 -14.06 -1.41 3.06
N PRO A 101 -14.63 -1.69 1.87
CA PRO A 101 -14.39 -0.87 0.69
C PRO A 101 -14.94 0.55 0.85
N LYS A 102 -14.13 1.56 0.51
CA LYS A 102 -14.51 2.99 0.50
C LYS A 102 -14.98 3.48 -0.88
N GLU A 103 -15.48 4.71 -0.92
CA GLU A 103 -15.87 5.47 -2.13
C GLU A 103 -14.69 5.82 -3.08
N LYS A 104 -13.43 5.72 -2.62
CA LYS A 104 -12.27 5.74 -3.53
C LYS A 104 -11.80 4.33 -3.77
N SER A 105 -11.66 3.95 -5.04
CA SER A 105 -11.23 2.62 -5.42
C SER A 105 -9.87 2.33 -4.78
N TRP A 106 -9.82 1.37 -3.86
CA TRP A 106 -8.62 0.93 -3.16
C TRP A 106 -7.40 0.75 -4.08
N ILE A 107 -7.67 0.41 -5.34
CA ILE A 107 -6.67 0.25 -6.39
C ILE A 107 -5.98 1.57 -6.77
N GLU A 108 -6.67 2.71 -6.73
CA GLU A 108 -6.08 4.03 -6.96
C GLU A 108 -5.02 4.33 -5.91
N GLU A 109 -5.36 4.07 -4.63
CA GLU A 109 -4.44 4.26 -3.52
C GLU A 109 -3.27 3.29 -3.60
N PHE A 110 -3.54 2.03 -3.93
CA PHE A 110 -2.51 1.02 -4.13
C PHE A 110 -1.52 1.41 -5.24
N LEU A 111 -2.02 1.83 -6.41
CA LEU A 111 -1.17 2.23 -7.54
C LEU A 111 -0.35 3.49 -7.25
N LEU A 112 -0.91 4.44 -6.51
CA LEU A 112 -0.20 5.64 -6.04
C LEU A 112 0.87 5.32 -5.01
N ASN A 113 0.54 4.45 -4.03
CA ASN A 113 1.47 4.04 -2.99
C ASN A 113 2.68 3.31 -3.58
N LEU A 114 2.47 2.45 -4.57
CA LEU A 114 3.54 1.76 -5.28
C LEU A 114 4.55 2.72 -5.93
N LEU A 115 4.10 3.78 -6.61
CA LEU A 115 4.99 4.80 -7.18
C LEU A 115 5.82 5.52 -6.10
N SER A 116 5.31 5.59 -4.88
CA SER A 116 6.06 6.18 -3.78
C SER A 116 7.21 5.30 -3.32
N LEU A 117 7.21 3.99 -3.60
CA LEU A 117 8.23 3.02 -3.16
C LEU A 117 9.49 3.07 -4.02
N ASP A 118 10.66 2.96 -3.40
CA ASP A 118 11.95 2.99 -4.12
C ASP A 118 12.38 1.60 -4.59
N THR A 119 11.45 0.91 -5.23
CA THR A 119 11.53 -0.52 -5.52
C THR A 119 10.85 -0.80 -6.84
N ASN A 120 11.40 -1.74 -7.59
CA ASN A 120 10.90 -2.09 -8.92
C ASN A 120 10.01 -3.33 -8.81
N TRP A 121 8.78 -3.22 -9.32
CA TRP A 121 7.75 -4.23 -9.16
C TRP A 121 7.08 -4.55 -10.48
N ILE A 122 6.64 -5.79 -10.58
CA ILE A 122 5.57 -6.23 -11.45
C ILE A 122 4.32 -6.29 -10.61
N VAL A 123 3.27 -5.60 -11.06
CA VAL A 123 1.95 -5.61 -10.45
C VAL A 123 1.02 -6.43 -11.31
N ASN A 124 0.69 -7.64 -10.90
CA ASN A 124 -0.31 -8.44 -11.58
C ASN A 124 -1.69 -8.07 -11.04
N LEU A 125 -2.62 -7.74 -11.93
CA LEU A 125 -3.97 -7.27 -11.62
C LEU A 125 -4.96 -8.30 -12.14
N HIS A 126 -5.88 -8.73 -11.29
CA HIS A 126 -6.91 -9.69 -11.70
C HIS A 126 -8.29 -9.05 -11.61
N GLY A 127 -8.86 -8.70 -12.76
CA GLY A 127 -10.21 -8.19 -12.86
C GLY A 127 -11.25 -9.29 -13.11
N THR A 128 -12.53 -8.96 -13.00
CA THR A 128 -13.62 -9.88 -13.36
C THR A 128 -13.50 -10.33 -14.82
N THR A 129 -13.31 -9.38 -15.72
CA THR A 129 -13.32 -9.59 -17.18
C THR A 129 -11.93 -9.55 -17.80
N PHE A 130 -10.87 -9.30 -17.02
CA PHE A 130 -9.53 -9.13 -17.56
C PHE A 130 -8.42 -9.67 -16.65
N LYS A 131 -7.22 -9.82 -17.22
CA LYS A 131 -5.95 -9.91 -16.49
C LYS A 131 -5.06 -8.75 -16.89
N GLY A 132 -4.39 -8.15 -15.93
CA GLY A 132 -3.56 -6.97 -16.10
C GLY A 132 -2.16 -7.19 -15.56
N LYS A 133 -1.21 -6.43 -16.09
CA LYS A 133 0.16 -6.37 -15.57
C LYS A 133 0.65 -4.93 -15.69
N LEU A 134 1.21 -4.37 -14.63
CA LEU A 134 1.92 -3.09 -14.66
C LEU A 134 3.38 -3.31 -14.29
N TYR A 135 4.28 -2.61 -14.98
CA TYR A 135 5.69 -2.61 -14.66
C TYR A 135 6.03 -1.27 -14.02
N LEU A 136 6.40 -1.33 -12.75
CA LEU A 136 6.89 -0.20 -11.97
C LEU A 136 8.41 -0.24 -11.93
N TYR A 137 9.05 0.79 -12.46
CA TYR A 137 10.49 0.95 -12.46
C TYR A 137 10.86 2.38 -12.07
N ASN A 138 11.77 2.55 -11.11
CA ASN A 138 12.26 3.84 -10.65
C ASN A 138 11.12 4.84 -10.37
N ARG A 139 10.12 4.42 -9.59
CA ARG A 139 8.96 5.24 -9.19
C ARG A 139 8.09 5.73 -10.36
N LYS A 140 8.07 4.97 -11.46
CA LYS A 140 7.26 5.24 -12.65
C LYS A 140 6.64 3.94 -13.16
N TYR A 141 5.41 4.01 -13.66
CA TYR A 141 4.88 2.96 -14.52
C TYR A 141 5.48 3.13 -15.91
N VAL A 142 6.08 2.05 -16.41
CA VAL A 142 6.89 2.09 -17.64
C VAL A 142 6.39 1.17 -18.75
N ASP A 143 5.59 0.16 -18.39
CA ASP A 143 4.91 -0.73 -19.33
C ASP A 143 3.66 -1.31 -18.67
N ALA A 144 2.74 -1.80 -19.50
CA ALA A 144 1.51 -2.43 -19.07
C ALA A 144 1.05 -3.50 -20.06
N TYR A 145 0.29 -4.46 -19.56
CA TYR A 145 -0.40 -5.48 -20.36
C TYR A 145 -1.84 -5.60 -19.87
N PHE A 146 -2.75 -5.76 -20.80
CA PHE A 146 -4.16 -6.02 -20.52
C PHE A 146 -4.63 -7.15 -21.43
N VAL A 147 -5.23 -8.18 -20.84
CA VAL A 147 -5.82 -9.32 -21.54
C VAL A 147 -7.29 -9.38 -21.18
N ASP A 148 -8.16 -9.12 -22.15
CA ASP A 148 -9.58 -9.32 -22.03
C ASP A 148 -9.88 -10.84 -22.01
N LYS A 149 -10.55 -11.32 -20.96
CA LYS A 149 -10.86 -12.74 -20.80
C LYS A 149 -11.94 -13.22 -21.77
N ILE A 150 -12.82 -12.32 -22.21
CA ILE A 150 -13.96 -12.59 -23.08
C ILE A 150 -13.50 -12.55 -24.53
N SER A 151 -13.01 -11.40 -24.98
CA SER A 151 -12.61 -11.20 -26.38
C SER A 151 -11.25 -11.80 -26.72
N LYS A 152 -10.46 -12.21 -25.71
CA LYS A 152 -9.05 -12.61 -25.84
C LYS A 152 -8.14 -11.52 -26.43
N LYS A 153 -8.64 -10.29 -26.58
CA LYS A 153 -7.84 -9.15 -27.03
C LYS A 153 -6.73 -8.88 -26.03
N THR A 154 -5.51 -8.72 -26.55
CA THR A 154 -4.34 -8.34 -25.75
C THR A 154 -3.89 -6.94 -26.16
N LEU A 155 -3.70 -6.08 -25.17
CA LEU A 155 -3.15 -4.73 -25.31
C LEU A 155 -1.81 -4.66 -24.57
N THR A 156 -0.93 -3.75 -25.01
CA THR A 156 0.35 -3.49 -24.34
C THR A 156 0.68 -2.00 -24.27
N GLY A 157 1.65 -1.61 -23.45
CA GLY A 157 2.10 -0.22 -23.35
C GLY A 157 1.01 0.72 -22.83
N LYS A 158 0.97 1.95 -23.34
CA LYS A 158 0.10 3.00 -22.81
C LYS A 158 -1.39 2.67 -22.95
N GLU A 159 -1.82 2.06 -24.06
CA GLU A 159 -3.22 1.66 -24.28
C GLU A 159 -3.66 0.61 -23.24
N ALA A 160 -2.78 -0.33 -22.88
CA ALA A 160 -3.07 -1.29 -21.81
C ALA A 160 -3.19 -0.61 -20.45
N PHE A 161 -2.33 0.37 -20.16
CA PHE A 161 -2.37 1.12 -18.92
C PHE A 161 -3.70 1.89 -18.80
N GLU A 162 -4.08 2.63 -19.84
CA GLU A 162 -5.36 3.36 -19.90
C GLU A 162 -6.54 2.41 -19.68
N ARG A 163 -6.52 1.25 -20.35
CA ARG A 163 -7.57 0.24 -20.19
C ARG A 163 -7.64 -0.33 -18.77
N LEU A 164 -6.51 -0.52 -18.09
CA LEU A 164 -6.47 -0.96 -16.70
C LEU A 164 -7.06 0.10 -15.77
N VAL A 165 -6.75 1.38 -15.98
CA VAL A 165 -7.31 2.50 -15.22
C VAL A 165 -8.82 2.62 -15.46
N GLU A 166 -9.29 2.51 -16.69
CA GLU A 166 -10.73 2.54 -17.00
C GLU A 166 -11.51 1.42 -16.29
N ASN A 167 -10.90 0.23 -16.19
CA ASN A 167 -11.53 -0.95 -15.60
C ASN A 167 -11.13 -1.16 -14.14
N ARG A 168 -10.59 -0.14 -13.47
CA ARG A 168 -9.99 -0.26 -12.14
C ARG A 168 -10.95 -0.78 -11.07
N GLU A 169 -12.22 -0.38 -11.12
CA GLU A 169 -13.27 -0.88 -10.23
C GLU A 169 -13.57 -2.38 -10.38
N GLN A 170 -13.18 -2.99 -11.50
CA GLN A 170 -13.39 -4.42 -11.71
C GLN A 170 -12.23 -5.28 -11.18
N ILE A 171 -11.16 -4.66 -10.67
CA ILE A 171 -10.00 -5.36 -10.09
C ILE A 171 -10.44 -5.98 -8.76
N LYS A 172 -10.18 -7.28 -8.63
CA LYS A 172 -10.54 -8.09 -7.45
C LYS A 172 -9.34 -8.43 -6.58
N SER A 173 -8.14 -8.52 -7.17
CA SER A 173 -6.92 -8.80 -6.43
C SER A 173 -5.70 -8.28 -7.15
N THR A 174 -4.64 -8.05 -6.37
CA THR A 174 -3.31 -7.72 -6.87
C THR A 174 -2.27 -8.72 -6.39
N GLU A 175 -1.20 -8.90 -7.17
CA GLU A 175 -0.04 -9.69 -6.76
C GLU A 175 1.22 -8.94 -7.17
N LEU A 176 2.12 -8.71 -6.22
CA LEU A 176 3.39 -8.05 -6.44
C LEU A 176 4.51 -9.08 -6.63
N GLN A 177 5.28 -8.90 -7.70
CA GLN A 177 6.45 -9.71 -7.99
C GLN A 177 7.67 -8.78 -8.16
N PRO A 178 8.81 -9.06 -7.51
CA PRO A 178 10.01 -8.25 -7.69
C PRO A 178 10.44 -8.23 -9.15
N LEU A 179 10.76 -7.04 -9.66
CA LEU A 179 11.23 -6.90 -11.03
C LEU A 179 12.72 -7.27 -11.11
N LYS A 180 13.01 -8.43 -11.69
CA LYS A 180 14.38 -8.99 -11.78
C LYS A 180 15.21 -8.39 -12.91
N GLU A 181 14.55 -7.95 -13.98
CA GLU A 181 15.19 -7.44 -15.18
C GLU A 181 14.64 -6.05 -15.53
N LYS A 182 15.47 -5.22 -16.16
CA LYS A 182 15.02 -3.90 -16.60
C LYS A 182 13.95 -4.06 -17.68
N PRO A 183 12.72 -3.55 -17.46
CA PRO A 183 11.66 -3.66 -18.45
C PRO A 183 11.94 -2.70 -19.61
N GLN A 184 11.32 -2.98 -20.76
CA GLN A 184 11.28 -2.02 -21.84
C GLN A 184 10.35 -0.87 -21.44
N GLU A 185 10.87 0.36 -21.41
CA GLU A 185 10.07 1.56 -21.17
C GLU A 185 9.27 1.88 -22.43
N LYS A 186 7.97 1.58 -22.42
CA LYS A 186 7.02 1.89 -23.51
C LYS A 186 6.24 3.18 -23.26
N PHE A 187 6.16 3.62 -22.01
CA PHE A 187 5.65 4.91 -21.58
C PHE A 187 6.31 5.30 -20.26
N SER A 188 6.01 6.49 -19.72
CA SER A 188 6.41 6.87 -18.36
C SER A 188 5.24 7.60 -17.71
N ILE A 189 4.67 7.01 -16.66
CA ILE A 189 3.70 7.66 -15.78
C ILE A 189 4.28 7.74 -14.38
N ASN A 190 4.60 8.95 -13.94
CA ASN A 190 5.04 9.25 -12.59
C ASN A 190 3.84 9.53 -11.65
N PHE A 191 4.13 9.80 -10.38
CA PHE A 191 3.11 10.06 -9.36
C PHE A 191 2.15 11.21 -9.70
N ILE A 192 2.67 12.34 -10.19
CA ILE A 192 1.85 13.51 -10.55
C ILE A 192 0.96 13.20 -11.75
N GLU A 193 1.51 12.50 -12.74
CA GLU A 193 0.77 12.09 -13.94
C GLU A 193 -0.35 11.10 -13.59
N LEU A 194 -0.06 10.10 -12.75
CA LEU A 194 -1.08 9.16 -12.29
C LEU A 194 -2.19 9.89 -11.51
N LEU A 195 -1.83 10.81 -10.61
CA LEU A 195 -2.82 11.60 -9.88
C LEU A 195 -3.76 12.39 -10.79
N ASN A 196 -3.28 12.87 -11.94
CA ASN A 196 -4.13 13.58 -12.89
C ASN A 196 -5.01 12.63 -13.72
N ILE A 197 -4.53 11.42 -13.99
CA ILE A 197 -5.28 10.38 -14.71
C ILE A 197 -6.42 9.81 -13.85
N LEU A 198 -6.26 9.80 -12.52
CA LEU A 198 -7.24 9.27 -11.57
C LEU A 198 -8.31 10.29 -11.11
N LYS A 199 -8.25 11.54 -11.57
CA LYS A 199 -9.28 12.57 -11.30
C LYS A 199 -10.43 12.46 -12.29
#